data_AF-A0A8C5S502-F1
#
_entry.id   AF-A0A8C5S502-F1
#
_cell.length_a   1.000
_cell.length_b   1.000
_cell.length_c   1.000
_cell.angle_alpha   90.00
_cell.angle_beta   90.00
_cell.angle_gamma   90.00
#
_symmetry.space_group_name_H-M   'P 1'
#
loop_
_entity.id
_entity.type
_entity.pdbx_description
1 polymer ?
#
loop_
_entity_poly.entity_id
_entity_poly.type
_entity_poly.pdbx_seq_one_letter_code
_entity_poly.pdbx_strand_id
1 'polypeptide(L)'
;MDDSHRLPLEKYPSPAANGNKESSHSDESSNPEETGFSWDEYLEETESTAAPHSLFKHVEISLQSSLQPGMKLEVANKHNADTYWVATTITTCGQLLLLRYCGYEDDRHADFWCDVMTADLHPVGWCTQNGKALMPPDAIKEKYSDWTEFLIRDLTGSRTVPANLLEGPLRGKNAVDLITLDSLIELQDGQSPFQFWIVSVVENVGGRLRLRYAGLEETDSYDQWLFYLDCRLQPVGWCQENKYQLEPPAEISSLKIASEWRTALNTALAEAEKQSLPMEVFKDHADLRNHSFMAGMKLEAVDQREPTAICPATITKVFNHHFVQVTLDDLRPEPCSTSMLCHADSLGLLPVQWCLKNGVHLTPPKGYSNPDFDWADYQKQCGAEAAPGHYFRNASCSRAFMKNMMLEAANPQNPAEICVASVNSIKGRLMWLSFEGLPHVPPSEYIVDVESMDIFPVGWCEANGYKLWAPHKNTAHRKRKIAIVQPEKQENVPQMGCWRKMDLISGFSPAGTINGRYNCPVLFINHRCFSGPHLNKGRLADLPRSVGPGKCVLVLKEVRILEKWEGVRLPRSVFQSWNFYGSFSSCYLFKR
;
A
#
# COMPACT_ATOMS: atom_id res chain seq x y z
N MET A 1 36.10 17.36 66.89
CA MET A 1 35.46 16.03 66.85
C MET A 1 34.13 16.29 66.21
N ASP A 2 34.07 16.20 64.88
CA ASP A 2 32.90 16.64 64.15
C ASP A 2 32.66 15.74 62.94
N ASP A 3 31.41 15.77 62.54
CA ASP A 3 30.60 14.64 62.15
C ASP A 3 30.51 14.43 60.63
N SER A 4 29.95 13.27 60.31
CA SER A 4 29.67 12.68 59.00
C SER A 4 28.91 13.54 57.97
N HIS A 5 29.29 13.41 56.68
CA HIS A 5 28.37 13.47 55.54
C HIS A 5 28.91 12.85 54.23
N ARG A 6 28.07 11.96 53.67
CA ARG A 6 27.78 11.62 52.25
C ARG A 6 28.75 10.84 51.33
N LEU A 7 28.05 9.99 50.56
CA LEU A 7 28.37 8.95 49.56
C LEU A 7 29.19 9.38 48.32
N PRO A 8 29.74 8.41 47.55
CA PRO A 8 30.55 8.64 46.34
C PRO A 8 29.77 8.41 45.03
N LEU A 9 30.30 8.91 43.90
CA LEU A 9 30.20 8.27 42.57
C LEU A 9 31.17 8.92 41.57
N GLU A 10 32.04 8.09 41.02
CA GLU A 10 33.09 8.44 40.05
C GLU A 10 32.51 8.75 38.66
N LYS A 11 33.02 9.84 38.08
CA LYS A 11 33.08 10.14 36.64
C LYS A 11 34.52 9.88 36.17
N TYR A 12 34.75 9.65 34.88
CA TYR A 12 35.57 10.50 33.99
C TYR A 12 35.89 9.87 32.60
N PRO A 13 36.38 10.64 31.59
CA PRO A 13 35.70 10.76 30.29
C PRO A 13 36.63 10.60 29.05
N SER A 14 36.11 11.06 27.90
CA SER A 14 36.62 11.16 26.51
C SER A 14 37.98 11.88 26.25
N PRO A 15 38.55 11.83 25.01
CA PRO A 15 39.98 11.95 24.70
C PRO A 15 40.44 13.26 23.99
N ALA A 16 41.76 13.53 23.94
CA ALA A 16 42.39 14.49 23.01
C ALA A 16 43.91 14.24 22.72
N ALA A 17 44.23 14.19 21.41
CA ALA A 17 45.39 14.68 20.61
C ALA A 17 46.88 14.57 21.08
N ASN A 18 47.75 13.91 20.26
CA ASN A 18 48.76 14.52 19.34
C ASN A 18 49.89 13.54 18.89
N GLY A 19 50.33 13.63 17.61
CA GLY A 19 51.74 13.41 17.21
C GLY A 19 52.07 12.53 15.98
N ASN A 20 52.39 13.16 14.84
CA ASN A 20 52.83 12.62 13.53
C ASN A 20 54.18 11.84 13.49
N LYS A 21 54.31 10.89 12.53
CA LYS A 21 55.44 10.76 11.56
C LYS A 21 55.16 9.77 10.40
N GLU A 22 55.83 10.00 9.27
CA GLU A 22 55.45 9.72 7.86
C GLU A 22 55.80 8.36 7.23
N SER A 23 54.99 8.02 6.20
CA SER A 23 55.29 7.36 4.90
C SER A 23 55.54 5.85 4.78
N SER A 24 54.67 5.15 4.04
CA SER A 24 54.97 4.66 2.68
C SER A 24 53.72 4.06 2.02
N HIS A 25 53.49 4.42 0.76
CA HIS A 25 52.40 3.97 -0.10
C HIS A 25 52.51 2.47 -0.42
N SER A 26 51.39 1.75 -0.36
CA SER A 26 51.07 0.70 -1.32
C SER A 26 49.56 0.60 -1.49
N ASP A 27 49.13 0.79 -2.73
CA ASP A 27 47.76 0.66 -3.20
C ASP A 27 47.29 -0.79 -3.09
N GLU A 28 46.21 -1.03 -2.34
CA GLU A 28 45.28 -2.13 -2.61
C GLU A 28 43.93 -1.80 -1.95
N SER A 29 43.20 -0.88 -2.58
CA SER A 29 41.78 -0.71 -2.33
C SER A 29 40.99 -1.43 -3.43
N SER A 30 40.51 -2.61 -3.10
CA SER A 30 39.31 -3.15 -3.73
C SER A 30 38.54 -3.94 -2.67
N ASN A 31 37.81 -3.21 -1.82
CA ASN A 31 36.61 -3.80 -1.24
C ASN A 31 35.70 -4.14 -2.43
N PRO A 32 35.28 -5.39 -2.63
CA PRO A 32 34.18 -5.64 -3.54
C PRO A 32 32.97 -4.96 -2.91
N GLU A 33 32.46 -3.91 -3.55
CA GLU A 33 31.10 -3.45 -3.28
C GLU A 33 30.20 -4.67 -3.49
N GLU A 34 29.58 -5.16 -2.42
CA GLU A 34 28.49 -6.13 -2.52
C GLU A 34 27.45 -5.53 -3.46
N THR A 35 27.42 -6.00 -4.69
CA THR A 35 26.38 -5.64 -5.66
C THR A 35 25.06 -6.11 -5.07
N GLY A 36 24.26 -5.16 -4.56
CA GLY A 36 22.95 -5.42 -3.99
C GLY A 36 22.01 -6.11 -4.99
N PHE A 37 20.99 -6.78 -4.49
CA PHE A 37 19.98 -7.44 -5.32
C PHE A 37 19.27 -6.43 -6.25
N SER A 38 19.16 -6.77 -7.53
CA SER A 38 18.43 -5.99 -8.53
C SER A 38 17.30 -6.83 -9.11
N TRP A 39 16.07 -6.30 -9.02
CA TRP A 39 14.89 -6.94 -9.61
C TRP A 39 15.02 -7.08 -11.13
N ASP A 40 15.53 -6.07 -11.83
CA ASP A 40 15.68 -6.11 -13.29
C ASP A 40 16.60 -7.25 -13.74
N GLU A 41 17.78 -7.36 -13.13
CA GLU A 41 18.73 -8.45 -13.44
C GLU A 41 18.13 -9.81 -13.07
N TYR A 42 17.41 -9.90 -11.96
CA TYR A 42 16.79 -11.13 -11.49
C TYR A 42 15.66 -11.62 -12.41
N LEU A 43 14.77 -10.71 -12.83
CA LEU A 43 13.67 -11.02 -13.75
C LEU A 43 14.21 -11.44 -15.13
N GLU A 44 15.28 -10.78 -15.61
CA GLU A 44 15.97 -11.17 -16.84
C GLU A 44 16.63 -12.55 -16.74
N GLU A 45 17.30 -12.87 -15.62
CA GLU A 45 17.97 -14.17 -15.41
C GLU A 45 16.96 -15.33 -15.29
N THR A 46 15.83 -15.09 -14.63
CA THR A 46 14.81 -16.11 -14.35
C THR A 46 13.75 -16.23 -15.46
N GLU A 47 13.81 -15.37 -16.48
CA GLU A 47 12.78 -15.26 -17.54
C GLU A 47 11.35 -15.10 -16.95
N SER A 48 11.25 -14.42 -15.81
CA SER A 48 10.00 -14.21 -15.07
C SER A 48 9.45 -12.81 -15.30
N THR A 49 8.22 -12.57 -14.84
CA THR A 49 7.55 -11.26 -15.01
C THR A 49 7.07 -10.73 -13.68
N ALA A 50 7.24 -9.44 -13.41
CA ALA A 50 6.65 -8.81 -12.22
C ALA A 50 5.11 -8.84 -12.28
N ALA A 51 4.48 -9.13 -11.14
CA ALA A 51 3.04 -8.97 -10.98
C ALA A 51 2.66 -7.48 -11.11
N PRO A 52 1.68 -7.12 -11.96
CA PRO A 52 1.29 -5.72 -12.14
C PRO A 52 0.80 -5.05 -10.86
N HIS A 53 1.18 -3.79 -10.63
CA HIS A 53 0.78 -2.99 -9.45
C HIS A 53 -0.75 -2.96 -9.24
N SER A 54 -1.53 -2.99 -10.32
CA SER A 54 -2.99 -2.95 -10.26
C SER A 54 -3.63 -4.19 -9.62
N LEU A 55 -2.88 -5.27 -9.42
CA LEU A 55 -3.36 -6.47 -8.74
C LEU A 55 -3.34 -6.31 -7.21
N PHE A 56 -2.68 -5.29 -6.67
CA PHE A 56 -2.49 -5.04 -5.25
C PHE A 56 -3.38 -3.90 -4.77
N LYS A 57 -4.69 -4.16 -4.63
CA LYS A 57 -5.69 -3.12 -4.29
C LYS A 57 -5.34 -2.31 -3.04
N HIS A 58 -4.82 -2.95 -1.99
CA HIS A 58 -4.49 -2.27 -0.74
C HIS A 58 -3.34 -1.26 -0.95
N VAL A 59 -2.36 -1.58 -1.79
CA VAL A 59 -1.33 -0.62 -2.24
C VAL A 59 -1.95 0.46 -3.12
N GLU A 60 -2.84 0.12 -4.07
CA GLU A 60 -3.49 1.16 -4.88
C GLU A 60 -4.25 2.17 -4.01
N ILE A 61 -5.01 1.70 -3.02
CA ILE A 61 -5.77 2.53 -2.08
C ILE A 61 -4.82 3.40 -1.25
N SER A 62 -3.71 2.85 -0.75
CA SER A 62 -2.73 3.59 0.03
C SER A 62 -2.09 4.76 -0.71
N LEU A 63 -2.03 4.66 -2.05
CA LEU A 63 -1.51 5.71 -2.91
C LEU A 63 -2.55 6.76 -3.31
N GLN A 64 -3.85 6.54 -3.03
CA GLN A 64 -4.93 7.46 -3.39
C GLN A 64 -4.86 8.73 -2.55
N SER A 65 -5.10 9.86 -3.22
CA SER A 65 -5.21 11.14 -2.53
C SER A 65 -6.54 11.23 -1.78
N SER A 66 -6.52 11.84 -0.59
CA SER A 66 -7.74 12.26 0.09
C SER A 66 -8.49 13.36 -0.66
N LEU A 67 -7.79 14.06 -1.55
CA LEU A 67 -8.36 15.03 -2.47
C LEU A 67 -9.02 14.31 -3.64
N GLN A 68 -10.25 14.70 -3.98
CA GLN A 68 -11.04 14.06 -5.04
C GLN A 68 -11.29 15.01 -6.21
N PRO A 69 -11.38 14.47 -7.44
CA PRO A 69 -11.87 15.22 -8.59
C PRO A 69 -13.25 15.85 -8.31
N GLY A 70 -13.45 17.06 -8.82
CA GLY A 70 -14.66 17.85 -8.62
C GLY A 70 -14.67 18.70 -7.35
N MET A 71 -13.75 18.48 -6.40
CA MET A 71 -13.61 19.38 -5.26
C MET A 71 -13.18 20.79 -5.71
N LYS A 72 -13.70 21.82 -5.05
CA LYS A 72 -13.36 23.22 -5.31
C LYS A 72 -12.48 23.80 -4.21
N LEU A 73 -11.59 24.72 -4.60
CA LEU A 73 -10.67 25.40 -3.70
C LEU A 73 -10.32 26.79 -4.26
N GLU A 74 -9.80 27.65 -3.40
CA GLU A 74 -9.27 28.97 -3.75
C GLU A 74 -7.77 28.87 -4.01
N VAL A 75 -7.31 29.45 -5.12
CA VAL A 75 -5.92 29.42 -5.56
C VAL A 75 -5.42 30.85 -5.73
N ALA A 76 -4.26 31.18 -5.18
CA ALA A 76 -3.68 32.51 -5.36
C ALA A 76 -3.41 32.83 -6.84
N ASN A 77 -3.73 34.06 -7.24
CA ASN A 77 -3.44 34.56 -8.57
C ASN A 77 -1.94 34.89 -8.71
N LYS A 78 -1.31 34.41 -9.78
CA LYS A 78 0.14 34.60 -10.00
C LYS A 78 0.53 36.06 -10.28
N HIS A 79 -0.38 36.85 -10.83
CA HIS A 79 -0.10 38.19 -11.34
C HIS A 79 -0.56 39.31 -10.40
N ASN A 80 -1.42 39.00 -9.44
CA ASN A 80 -2.01 40.00 -8.56
C ASN A 80 -1.99 39.50 -7.12
N ALA A 81 -1.06 40.06 -6.34
CA ALA A 81 -0.89 39.72 -4.93
C ALA A 81 -2.18 39.97 -4.15
N ASP A 82 -2.44 39.16 -3.12
CA ASP A 82 -3.64 39.20 -2.29
C ASP A 82 -4.98 38.95 -3.00
N THR A 83 -4.93 38.43 -4.23
CA THR A 83 -6.13 37.99 -4.95
C THR A 83 -6.09 36.51 -5.27
N TYR A 84 -7.26 35.88 -5.23
CA TYR A 84 -7.41 34.45 -5.41
C TYR A 84 -8.54 34.19 -6.41
N TRP A 85 -8.59 32.98 -6.95
CA TRP A 85 -9.75 32.55 -7.71
C TRP A 85 -10.10 31.09 -7.43
N VAL A 86 -11.37 30.78 -7.59
CA VAL A 86 -11.88 29.42 -7.39
C VAL A 86 -11.42 28.53 -8.54
N ALA A 87 -10.83 27.40 -8.22
CA ALA A 87 -10.51 26.33 -9.16
C ALA A 87 -11.21 25.02 -8.76
N THR A 88 -11.47 24.19 -9.75
CA THR A 88 -11.96 22.83 -9.60
C THR A 88 -10.81 21.84 -9.80
N THR A 89 -10.69 20.86 -8.91
CA THR A 89 -9.76 19.73 -9.05
C THR A 89 -10.22 18.82 -10.17
N ILE A 90 -9.48 18.78 -11.27
CA ILE A 90 -9.79 17.91 -12.42
C ILE A 90 -9.31 16.48 -12.17
N THR A 91 -8.09 16.33 -11.64
CA THR A 91 -7.54 15.04 -11.21
C THR A 91 -6.45 15.25 -10.17
N THR A 92 -6.08 14.19 -9.46
CA THR A 92 -5.03 14.21 -8.43
C THR A 92 -3.94 13.20 -8.77
N CYS A 93 -2.69 13.52 -8.47
CA CYS A 93 -1.54 12.63 -8.58
C CYS A 93 -0.65 12.79 -7.34
N GLY A 94 -0.97 12.07 -6.27
CA GLY A 94 -0.38 12.29 -4.96
C GLY A 94 -0.64 13.72 -4.47
N GLN A 95 0.43 14.48 -4.24
CA GLN A 95 0.40 15.89 -3.84
C GLN A 95 0.19 16.88 -5.00
N LEU A 96 0.19 16.42 -6.25
CA LEU A 96 -0.04 17.27 -7.42
C LEU A 96 -1.52 17.24 -7.79
N LEU A 97 -2.13 18.41 -7.96
CA LEU A 97 -3.49 18.59 -8.45
C LEU A 97 -3.45 19.17 -9.85
N LEU A 98 -4.22 18.59 -10.76
CA LEU A 98 -4.57 19.25 -12.00
C LEU A 98 -5.79 20.11 -11.71
N LEU A 99 -5.65 21.43 -11.83
CA LEU A 99 -6.68 22.40 -11.50
C LEU A 99 -7.16 23.12 -12.76
N ARG A 100 -8.44 23.49 -12.77
CA ARG A 100 -9.03 24.41 -13.74
C ARG A 100 -9.75 25.53 -13.03
N TYR A 101 -9.44 26.78 -13.37
CA TYR A 101 -10.18 27.93 -12.84
C TYR A 101 -11.66 27.88 -13.25
N CYS A 102 -12.56 28.17 -12.32
CA CYS A 102 -13.99 28.22 -12.59
C CYS A 102 -14.28 29.36 -13.60
N GLY A 103 -15.07 29.05 -14.62
CA GLY A 103 -15.36 29.95 -15.76
C GLY A 103 -14.73 29.52 -17.09
N TYR A 104 -13.71 28.64 -17.07
CA TYR A 104 -13.14 28.02 -18.29
C TYR A 104 -13.94 26.82 -18.82
N GLU A 105 -14.98 26.37 -18.09
CA GLU A 105 -15.86 25.26 -18.49
C GLU A 105 -15.04 24.00 -18.85
N ASP A 106 -15.18 23.48 -20.07
CA ASP A 106 -14.55 22.25 -20.55
C ASP A 106 -13.19 22.47 -21.24
N ASP A 107 -12.65 23.69 -21.23
CA ASP A 107 -11.37 24.00 -21.88
C ASP A 107 -10.17 23.38 -21.14
N ARG A 108 -9.69 22.26 -21.67
CA ARG A 108 -8.53 21.53 -21.13
C ARG A 108 -7.21 22.26 -21.32
N HIS A 109 -7.14 23.24 -22.23
CA HIS A 109 -5.91 24.03 -22.42
C HIS A 109 -5.65 24.99 -21.26
N ALA A 110 -6.69 25.31 -20.49
CA ALA A 110 -6.60 26.13 -19.29
C ALA A 110 -6.22 25.34 -18.02
N ASP A 111 -6.07 24.00 -18.13
CA ASP A 111 -5.67 23.18 -16.99
C ASP A 111 -4.23 23.45 -16.60
N PHE A 112 -3.95 23.46 -15.30
CA PHE A 112 -2.60 23.65 -14.78
C PHE A 112 -2.33 22.75 -13.58
N TRP A 113 -1.10 22.24 -13.52
CA TRP A 113 -0.64 21.48 -12.37
C TRP A 113 -0.27 22.41 -11.22
N CYS A 114 -0.69 22.02 -10.03
CA CYS A 114 -0.50 22.73 -8.79
C CYS A 114 -0.01 21.76 -7.71
N ASP A 115 1.08 22.09 -7.04
CA ASP A 115 1.61 21.27 -5.96
C ASP A 115 1.04 21.73 -4.63
N VAL A 116 0.29 20.84 -3.96
CA VAL A 116 -0.36 21.14 -2.68
C VAL A 116 0.64 21.58 -1.65
N MET A 117 1.89 21.12 -1.67
CA MET A 117 2.90 21.47 -0.65
C MET A 117 3.48 22.86 -0.83
N THR A 118 3.50 23.40 -2.05
CA THR A 118 4.20 24.66 -2.37
C THR A 118 3.29 25.78 -2.85
N ALA A 119 2.07 25.45 -3.29
CA ALA A 119 1.12 26.44 -3.78
C ALA A 119 0.28 27.04 -2.66
N ASP A 120 -0.15 28.29 -2.84
CA ASP A 120 -1.02 28.96 -1.89
C ASP A 120 -2.48 28.60 -2.20
N LEU A 121 -2.99 27.61 -1.45
CA LEU A 121 -4.26 26.94 -1.68
C LEU A 121 -5.11 26.97 -0.41
N HIS A 122 -6.39 27.28 -0.55
CA HIS A 122 -7.31 27.42 0.58
C HIS A 122 -8.69 26.79 0.30
N PRO A 123 -9.44 26.37 1.33
CA PRO A 123 -10.82 25.97 1.16
C PRO A 123 -11.69 27.14 0.67
N VAL A 124 -12.78 26.84 -0.03
CA VAL A 124 -13.76 27.86 -0.46
C VAL A 124 -14.33 28.60 0.76
N GLY A 125 -14.29 29.93 0.73
CA GLY A 125 -14.71 30.82 1.81
C GLY A 125 -13.56 31.41 2.63
N TRP A 126 -12.33 30.93 2.44
CA TRP A 126 -11.16 31.44 3.16
C TRP A 126 -10.87 32.90 2.83
N CYS A 127 -10.99 33.31 1.56
CA CYS A 127 -10.79 34.70 1.16
C CYS A 127 -11.75 35.65 1.89
N THR A 128 -13.03 35.29 1.96
CA THR A 128 -14.03 36.08 2.69
C THR A 128 -13.69 36.20 4.17
N GLN A 129 -13.23 35.11 4.80
CA GLN A 129 -12.84 35.11 6.21
C GLN A 129 -11.60 35.96 6.50
N ASN A 130 -10.67 36.03 5.54
CA ASN A 130 -9.37 36.71 5.69
C ASN A 130 -9.33 38.09 5.02
N GLY A 131 -10.47 38.62 4.57
CA GLY A 131 -10.57 39.93 3.92
C GLY A 131 -9.80 40.03 2.59
N LYS A 132 -9.65 38.90 1.88
CA LYS A 132 -9.03 38.82 0.55
C LYS A 132 -10.08 38.86 -0.55
N ALA A 133 -9.67 39.22 -1.77
CA ALA A 133 -10.57 39.37 -2.91
C ALA A 133 -10.52 38.17 -3.86
N LEU A 134 -11.71 37.67 -4.23
CA LEU A 134 -11.84 36.73 -5.35
C LEU A 134 -11.86 37.52 -6.66
N MET A 135 -10.86 37.27 -7.53
CA MET A 135 -10.70 37.94 -8.81
C MET A 135 -10.50 36.92 -9.94
N PRO A 136 -11.35 36.91 -10.98
CA PRO A 136 -11.21 36.00 -12.11
C PRO A 136 -9.93 36.28 -12.90
N PRO A 137 -9.30 35.26 -13.51
CA PRO A 137 -8.17 35.46 -14.42
C PRO A 137 -8.51 36.41 -15.57
N ASP A 138 -7.55 37.23 -15.98
CA ASP A 138 -7.75 38.27 -17.01
C ASP A 138 -8.32 37.71 -18.33
N ALA A 139 -7.88 36.51 -18.73
CA ALA A 139 -8.35 35.85 -19.95
C ALA A 139 -9.84 35.47 -19.95
N ILE A 140 -10.48 35.38 -18.77
CA ILE A 140 -11.93 35.13 -18.68
C ILE A 140 -12.70 36.30 -18.10
N LYS A 141 -12.04 37.35 -17.59
CA LYS A 141 -12.64 38.43 -16.80
C LYS A 141 -13.90 39.06 -17.42
N GLU A 142 -13.94 39.19 -18.75
CA GLU A 142 -15.06 39.78 -19.52
C GLU A 142 -16.14 38.75 -19.94
N LYS A 143 -15.94 37.46 -19.68
CA LYS A 143 -16.85 36.38 -20.11
C LYS A 143 -18.21 36.43 -19.41
N TYR A 144 -18.25 36.93 -18.17
CA TYR A 144 -19.46 37.05 -17.37
C TYR A 144 -19.60 38.47 -16.84
N SER A 145 -20.84 39.01 -16.86
CA SER A 145 -21.15 40.34 -16.34
C SER A 145 -21.26 40.38 -14.82
N ASP A 146 -21.70 39.29 -14.19
CA ASP A 146 -21.79 39.13 -12.74
C ASP A 146 -21.12 37.82 -12.30
N TRP A 147 -19.89 37.96 -11.81
CA TRP A 147 -19.11 36.85 -11.27
C TRP A 147 -19.64 36.32 -9.94
N THR A 148 -20.38 37.13 -9.20
CA THR A 148 -20.98 36.72 -7.92
C THR A 148 -22.11 35.74 -8.17
N GLU A 149 -23.02 36.06 -9.09
CA GLU A 149 -24.10 35.16 -9.49
C GLU A 149 -23.55 33.85 -10.08
N PHE A 150 -22.51 33.95 -10.92
CA PHE A 150 -21.82 32.77 -11.46
C PHE A 150 -21.28 31.86 -10.35
N LEU A 151 -20.54 32.42 -9.39
CA LEU A 151 -19.95 31.65 -8.29
C LEU A 151 -21.03 31.06 -7.38
N ILE A 152 -22.13 31.78 -7.09
CA ILE A 152 -23.26 31.23 -6.33
C ILE A 152 -23.79 29.97 -7.02
N ARG A 153 -24.05 30.04 -8.33
CA ARG A 153 -24.55 28.89 -9.10
C ARG A 153 -23.56 27.72 -9.13
N ASP A 154 -22.28 28.01 -9.35
CA ASP A 154 -21.23 26.99 -9.51
C ASP A 154 -20.82 26.34 -8.17
N LEU A 155 -20.83 27.11 -7.07
CA LEU A 155 -20.46 26.63 -5.73
C LEU A 155 -21.60 25.95 -4.98
N THR A 156 -22.87 26.30 -5.28
CA THR A 156 -24.03 25.72 -4.60
C THR A 156 -24.10 24.20 -4.85
N GLY A 157 -24.05 23.42 -3.77
CA GLY A 157 -24.05 21.95 -3.83
C GLY A 157 -22.69 21.32 -4.19
N SER A 158 -21.67 22.13 -4.47
CA SER A 158 -20.31 21.63 -4.71
C SER A 158 -19.61 21.24 -3.40
N ARG A 159 -18.62 20.35 -3.50
CA ARG A 159 -17.76 19.99 -2.36
C ARG A 159 -16.52 20.86 -2.36
N THR A 160 -16.24 21.56 -1.26
CA THR A 160 -14.94 22.20 -1.06
C THR A 160 -13.90 21.17 -0.60
N VAL A 161 -12.64 21.42 -0.89
CA VAL A 161 -11.54 20.71 -0.23
C VAL A 161 -11.54 21.03 1.28
N PRO A 162 -11.40 20.03 2.17
CA PRO A 162 -11.21 20.25 3.60
C PRO A 162 -9.94 21.05 3.94
N ALA A 163 -10.04 22.00 4.86
CA ALA A 163 -8.94 22.90 5.23
C ALA A 163 -7.68 22.15 5.67
N ASN A 164 -7.85 21.09 6.46
CA ASN A 164 -6.75 20.27 6.96
C ASN A 164 -5.93 19.57 5.85
N LEU A 165 -6.49 19.35 4.66
CA LEU A 165 -5.75 18.76 3.54
C LEU A 165 -4.95 19.79 2.73
N LEU A 166 -5.24 21.08 2.90
CA LEU A 166 -4.54 22.20 2.24
C LEU A 166 -3.61 22.95 3.19
N GLU A 167 -3.89 22.92 4.48
CA GLU A 167 -3.21 23.71 5.51
C GLU A 167 -2.79 22.84 6.70
N GLY A 168 -1.76 23.31 7.40
CA GLY A 168 -1.29 22.66 8.63
C GLY A 168 -0.54 21.34 8.42
N PRO A 169 -0.41 20.52 9.49
CA PRO A 169 0.44 19.32 9.49
C PRO A 169 -0.04 18.18 8.57
N LEU A 170 -1.30 18.21 8.15
CA LEU A 170 -1.94 17.19 7.30
C LEU A 170 -1.97 17.59 5.82
N ARG A 171 -1.43 18.76 5.48
CA ARG A 171 -1.35 19.29 4.13
C ARG A 171 -0.70 18.30 3.16
N GLY A 172 -1.43 17.99 2.08
CA GLY A 172 -0.95 17.11 1.00
C GLY A 172 -0.66 15.66 1.39
N LYS A 173 -0.98 15.25 2.61
CA LYS A 173 -0.76 13.89 3.09
C LYS A 173 -1.88 12.96 2.63
N ASN A 174 -1.52 11.77 2.20
CA ASN A 174 -2.49 10.68 1.99
C ASN A 174 -2.81 9.99 3.32
N ALA A 175 -3.79 9.08 3.35
CA ALA A 175 -4.20 8.39 4.57
C ALA A 175 -3.04 7.73 5.33
N VAL A 176 -2.11 7.08 4.61
CA VAL A 176 -0.92 6.45 5.21
C VAL A 176 0.01 7.48 5.83
N ASP A 177 0.24 8.61 5.17
CA ASP A 177 1.14 9.66 5.66
C ASP A 177 0.61 10.36 6.92
N LEU A 178 -0.71 10.26 7.19
CA LEU A 178 -1.34 10.76 8.42
C LEU A 178 -1.02 9.87 9.64
N ILE A 179 -0.69 8.60 9.41
CA ILE A 179 -0.31 7.65 10.45
C ILE A 179 1.16 7.86 10.76
N THR A 180 1.45 8.60 11.83
CA THR A 180 2.82 8.82 12.29
C THR A 180 3.22 7.82 13.36
N LEU A 181 4.51 7.78 13.69
CA LEU A 181 4.98 7.10 14.89
C LEU A 181 4.20 7.60 16.13
N ASP A 182 4.00 6.69 17.07
CA ASP A 182 3.26 6.88 18.32
C ASP A 182 1.76 7.18 18.15
N SER A 183 1.24 7.13 16.91
CA SER A 183 -0.21 7.21 16.70
C SER A 183 -0.91 6.06 17.41
N LEU A 184 -1.99 6.37 18.13
CA LEU A 184 -2.74 5.40 18.92
C LEU A 184 -4.00 4.94 18.19
N ILE A 185 -4.22 3.63 18.17
CA ILE A 185 -5.31 2.95 17.46
C ILE A 185 -5.89 1.88 18.38
N GLU A 186 -7.20 1.64 18.34
CA GLU A 186 -7.83 0.49 18.99
C GLU A 186 -7.75 -0.73 18.07
N LEU A 187 -7.13 -1.82 18.53
CA LEU A 187 -6.97 -3.06 17.79
C LEU A 187 -7.89 -4.14 18.36
N GLN A 188 -8.74 -4.74 17.51
CA GLN A 188 -9.56 -5.90 17.88
C GLN A 188 -8.70 -7.12 18.17
N ASP A 189 -9.00 -7.81 19.27
CA ASP A 189 -8.37 -9.07 19.62
C ASP A 189 -8.61 -10.15 18.53
N GLY A 190 -7.58 -10.95 18.25
CA GLY A 190 -7.63 -11.97 17.21
C GLY A 190 -8.48 -13.19 17.56
N GLN A 191 -8.89 -13.35 18.81
CA GLN A 191 -9.66 -14.49 19.31
C GLN A 191 -11.05 -14.09 19.84
N SER A 192 -11.27 -12.81 20.16
CA SER A 192 -12.51 -12.29 20.73
C SER A 192 -13.03 -11.08 19.95
N PRO A 193 -14.25 -11.13 19.38
CA PRO A 193 -14.80 -10.00 18.63
C PRO A 193 -15.24 -8.84 19.52
N PHE A 194 -15.29 -9.04 20.84
CA PHE A 194 -15.82 -8.06 21.79
C PHE A 194 -14.75 -7.30 22.55
N GLN A 195 -13.48 -7.67 22.35
CA GLN A 195 -12.35 -7.18 23.10
C GLN A 195 -11.39 -6.44 22.16
N PHE A 196 -10.92 -5.30 22.65
CA PHE A 196 -9.99 -4.44 21.96
C PHE A 196 -8.93 -3.96 22.94
N TRP A 197 -7.77 -3.56 22.43
CA TRP A 197 -6.77 -2.86 23.21
C TRP A 197 -6.10 -1.77 22.40
N ILE A 198 -5.59 -0.74 23.07
CA ILE A 198 -4.89 0.34 22.39
C ILE A 198 -3.49 -0.15 22.00
N VAL A 199 -3.12 0.13 20.76
CA VAL A 199 -1.78 -0.07 20.21
C VAL A 199 -1.20 1.26 19.76
N SER A 200 0.13 1.41 19.88
CA SER A 200 0.90 2.48 19.28
C SER A 200 1.56 2.02 17.98
N VAL A 201 1.67 2.91 17.02
CA VAL A 201 2.40 2.68 15.76
C VAL A 201 3.89 2.87 16.01
N VAL A 202 4.65 1.77 15.99
CA VAL A 202 6.11 1.74 16.14
C VAL A 202 6.81 1.97 14.80
N GLU A 203 6.17 1.55 13.71
CA GLU A 203 6.71 1.70 12.35
C GLU A 203 5.56 1.78 11.35
N ASN A 204 5.68 2.63 10.34
CA ASN A 204 4.76 2.71 9.21
C ASN A 204 5.55 2.66 7.90
N VAL A 205 5.42 1.54 7.20
CA VAL A 205 6.12 1.27 5.94
C VAL A 205 5.09 1.19 4.84
N GLY A 206 4.83 2.30 4.15
CA GLY A 206 3.89 2.32 3.01
C GLY A 206 2.47 1.87 3.34
N GLY A 207 2.05 1.99 4.62
CA GLY A 207 0.76 1.53 5.12
C GLY A 207 0.82 0.21 5.89
N ARG A 208 1.96 -0.49 5.87
CA ARG A 208 2.21 -1.66 6.70
C ARG A 208 2.71 -1.21 8.07
N LEU A 209 1.89 -1.40 9.08
CA LEU A 209 2.09 -0.89 10.43
C LEU A 209 2.69 -1.98 11.31
N ARG A 210 3.75 -1.62 12.05
CA ARG A 210 4.20 -2.36 13.22
C ARG A 210 3.53 -1.75 14.45
N LEU A 211 2.75 -2.55 15.15
CA LEU A 211 1.87 -2.13 16.22
C LEU A 211 2.32 -2.74 17.54
N ARG A 212 2.45 -1.92 18.58
CA ARG A 212 2.81 -2.36 19.93
C ARG A 212 1.67 -2.10 20.90
N TYR A 213 1.33 -3.08 21.72
CA TYR A 213 0.30 -2.89 22.75
C TYR A 213 0.73 -1.84 23.77
N ALA A 214 -0.18 -0.91 24.07
CA ALA A 214 0.01 0.08 25.13
C ALA A 214 0.27 -0.64 26.47
N GLY A 215 1.33 -0.25 27.16
CA GLY A 215 1.84 -0.90 28.37
C GLY A 215 2.95 -1.92 28.13
N LEU A 216 3.32 -2.24 26.88
CA LEU A 216 4.43 -3.14 26.56
C LEU A 216 5.59 -2.44 25.85
N GLU A 217 5.82 -1.16 26.13
CA GLU A 217 6.82 -0.32 25.45
C GLU A 217 8.25 -0.90 25.50
N GLU A 218 8.54 -1.68 26.54
CA GLU A 218 9.84 -2.30 26.84
C GLU A 218 10.17 -3.55 26.01
N THR A 219 9.22 -4.12 25.25
CA THR A 219 9.45 -5.35 24.46
C THR A 219 8.75 -5.30 23.11
N ASP A 220 9.36 -5.93 22.11
CA ASP A 220 8.78 -6.12 20.78
C ASP A 220 8.23 -7.53 20.52
N SER A 221 8.31 -8.43 21.51
CA SER A 221 7.96 -9.84 21.35
C SER A 221 6.49 -10.08 20.96
N TYR A 222 5.63 -9.09 21.19
CA TYR A 222 4.19 -9.14 20.92
C TYR A 222 3.76 -8.10 19.88
N ASP A 223 4.72 -7.47 19.19
CA ASP A 223 4.41 -6.52 18.13
C ASP A 223 3.64 -7.23 17.01
N GLN A 224 2.58 -6.59 16.53
CA GLN A 224 1.74 -7.09 15.45
C GLN A 224 2.06 -6.33 14.16
N TRP A 225 2.04 -7.03 13.04
CA TRP A 225 2.16 -6.41 11.72
C TRP A 225 0.84 -6.46 11.00
N LEU A 226 0.27 -5.30 10.68
CA LEU A 226 -1.00 -5.19 9.94
C LEU A 226 -0.92 -4.07 8.92
N PHE A 227 -1.58 -4.26 7.78
CA PHE A 227 -1.80 -3.15 6.87
C PHE A 227 -2.89 -2.23 7.43
N TYR A 228 -2.77 -0.92 7.22
CA TYR A 228 -3.66 0.06 7.86
C TYR A 228 -5.15 -0.11 7.51
N LEU A 229 -5.47 -0.78 6.40
CA LEU A 229 -6.84 -1.09 5.97
C LEU A 229 -7.45 -2.32 6.66
N ASP A 230 -6.71 -3.00 7.55
CA ASP A 230 -7.26 -4.14 8.30
C ASP A 230 -8.47 -3.67 9.14
N CYS A 231 -9.59 -4.36 8.97
CA CYS A 231 -10.86 -4.03 9.61
C CYS A 231 -10.81 -4.09 11.16
N ARG A 232 -9.79 -4.72 11.73
CA ARG A 232 -9.57 -4.78 13.19
C ARG A 232 -9.06 -3.47 13.78
N LEU A 233 -8.56 -2.55 12.94
CA LEU A 233 -8.08 -1.25 13.36
C LEU A 233 -9.23 -0.24 13.42
N GLN A 234 -9.43 0.35 14.59
CA GLN A 234 -10.49 1.32 14.88
C GLN A 234 -9.91 2.60 15.51
N PRO A 235 -10.53 3.77 15.27
CA PRO A 235 -10.09 5.01 15.91
C PRO A 235 -10.30 4.94 17.44
N VAL A 236 -9.41 5.58 18.21
CA VAL A 236 -9.55 5.65 19.67
C VAL A 236 -10.87 6.34 20.04
N GLY A 237 -11.61 5.71 20.96
CA GLY A 237 -12.96 6.10 21.37
C GLY A 237 -14.07 5.26 20.74
N TRP A 238 -13.78 4.51 19.68
CA TRP A 238 -14.76 3.69 18.98
C TRP A 238 -15.35 2.59 19.88
N CYS A 239 -14.52 1.93 20.68
CA CYS A 239 -14.97 0.90 21.62
C CYS A 239 -15.95 1.46 22.66
N GLN A 240 -15.68 2.67 23.18
CA GLN A 240 -16.55 3.31 24.15
C GLN A 240 -17.91 3.66 23.53
N GLU A 241 -17.91 4.22 22.31
CA GLU A 241 -19.13 4.56 21.57
C GLU A 241 -19.99 3.32 21.27
N ASN A 242 -19.34 2.21 20.90
CA ASN A 242 -19.99 0.96 20.51
C ASN A 242 -20.16 -0.05 21.67
N LYS A 243 -19.79 0.33 22.90
CA LYS A 243 -19.92 -0.47 24.14
C LYS A 243 -19.14 -1.79 24.11
N TYR A 244 -17.96 -1.78 23.49
CA TYR A 244 -16.98 -2.87 23.54
C TYR A 244 -16.02 -2.73 24.73
N GLN A 245 -15.26 -3.79 25.01
CA GLN A 245 -14.33 -3.85 26.13
C GLN A 245 -12.92 -3.46 25.71
N LEU A 246 -12.32 -2.49 26.42
CA LEU A 246 -10.91 -2.18 26.34
C LEU A 246 -10.17 -2.99 27.41
N GLU A 247 -9.73 -4.20 27.04
CA GLU A 247 -9.00 -5.12 27.92
C GLU A 247 -7.81 -5.74 27.17
N PRO A 248 -6.66 -5.96 27.83
CA PRO A 248 -5.48 -6.53 27.18
C PRO A 248 -5.78 -7.96 26.68
N PRO A 249 -5.37 -8.34 25.46
CA PRO A 249 -5.54 -9.69 24.92
C PRO A 249 -5.10 -10.78 25.88
N ALA A 250 -5.75 -11.94 25.83
CA ALA A 250 -5.45 -13.07 26.71
C ALA A 250 -3.97 -13.51 26.65
N GLU A 251 -3.33 -13.34 25.48
CA GLU A 251 -1.92 -13.66 25.24
C GLU A 251 -0.96 -12.79 26.07
N ILE A 252 -1.35 -11.56 26.38
CA ILE A 252 -0.52 -10.61 27.15
C ILE A 252 -1.08 -10.30 28.53
N SER A 253 -2.35 -10.64 28.82
CA SER A 253 -3.06 -10.19 30.02
C SER A 253 -2.34 -10.57 31.32
N SER A 254 -1.63 -11.70 31.34
CA SER A 254 -0.89 -12.19 32.51
C SER A 254 0.49 -11.54 32.71
N LEU A 255 0.99 -10.75 31.77
CA LEU A 255 2.31 -10.11 31.85
C LEU A 255 2.38 -8.99 32.89
N LYS A 256 1.22 -8.42 33.26
CA LYS A 256 1.10 -7.31 34.20
C LYS A 256 -0.11 -7.48 35.10
N ILE A 257 -0.09 -6.81 36.24
CA ILE A 257 -1.24 -6.79 37.15
C ILE A 257 -2.29 -5.78 36.67
N ALA A 258 -3.55 -5.95 37.11
CA ALA A 258 -4.67 -5.13 36.66
C ALA A 258 -4.47 -3.61 36.84
N SER A 259 -3.79 -3.17 37.92
CA SER A 259 -3.51 -1.75 38.15
C SER A 259 -2.52 -1.16 37.15
N GLU A 260 -1.55 -1.95 36.68
CA GLU A 260 -0.58 -1.52 35.67
C GLU A 260 -1.28 -1.40 34.31
N TRP A 261 -2.11 -2.39 33.93
CA TRP A 261 -2.91 -2.31 32.71
C TRP A 261 -3.86 -1.11 32.71
N ARG A 262 -4.50 -0.83 33.85
CA ARG A 262 -5.35 0.35 34.00
C ARG A 262 -4.56 1.65 33.85
N THR A 263 -3.32 1.68 34.35
CA THR A 263 -2.44 2.84 34.20
C THR A 263 -2.05 3.04 32.75
N ALA A 264 -1.62 1.97 32.06
CA ALA A 264 -1.29 2.01 30.63
C ALA A 264 -2.46 2.50 29.77
N LEU A 265 -3.67 1.99 30.02
CA LEU A 265 -4.88 2.43 29.33
C LEU A 265 -5.16 3.92 29.54
N ASN A 266 -5.12 4.39 30.78
CA ASN A 266 -5.37 5.80 31.09
C ASN A 266 -4.32 6.72 30.45
N THR A 267 -3.05 6.31 30.44
CA THR A 267 -1.98 7.06 29.77
C THR A 267 -2.23 7.14 28.26
N ALA A 268 -2.51 6.01 27.61
CA ALA A 268 -2.77 5.96 26.18
C ALA A 268 -4.01 6.80 25.79
N LEU A 269 -5.10 6.73 26.55
CA LEU A 269 -6.28 7.58 26.30
C LEU A 269 -5.95 9.08 26.44
N ALA A 270 -5.20 9.47 27.47
CA ALA A 270 -4.79 10.86 27.66
C ALA A 270 -3.82 11.36 26.58
N GLU A 271 -3.03 10.47 25.96
CA GLU A 271 -2.18 10.78 24.81
C GLU A 271 -2.99 10.90 23.52
N ALA A 272 -3.94 10.00 23.31
CA ALA A 272 -4.85 10.03 22.15
C ALA A 272 -5.71 11.30 22.12
N GLU A 273 -6.11 11.82 23.29
CA GLU A 273 -6.81 13.11 23.38
C GLU A 273 -5.96 14.30 22.90
N LYS A 274 -4.64 14.24 23.10
CA LYS A 274 -3.70 15.30 22.66
C LYS A 274 -3.44 15.23 21.16
N GLN A 275 -3.37 14.01 20.61
CA GLN A 275 -3.03 13.76 19.22
C GLN A 275 -3.90 12.63 18.68
N SER A 276 -5.15 12.99 18.32
CA SER A 276 -6.07 12.05 17.70
C SER A 276 -5.72 11.82 16.23
N LEU A 277 -5.78 10.55 15.81
CA LEU A 277 -5.70 10.22 14.39
C LEU A 277 -6.95 10.73 13.65
N PRO A 278 -6.79 11.38 12.50
CA PRO A 278 -7.94 11.83 11.72
C PRO A 278 -8.78 10.65 11.21
N MET A 279 -10.10 10.79 11.26
CA MET A 279 -11.06 9.78 10.73
C MET A 279 -10.82 9.45 9.25
N GLU A 280 -10.18 10.37 8.51
CA GLU A 280 -9.77 10.19 7.12
C GLU A 280 -8.88 8.95 6.91
N VAL A 281 -8.13 8.53 7.93
CA VAL A 281 -7.32 7.29 7.90
C VAL A 281 -8.21 6.06 7.74
N PHE A 282 -9.40 6.07 8.36
CA PHE A 282 -10.27 4.91 8.48
C PHE A 282 -11.36 4.82 7.38
N LYS A 283 -11.44 5.81 6.49
CA LYS A 283 -12.55 5.94 5.52
C LYS A 283 -12.66 4.79 4.51
N ASP A 284 -11.53 4.14 4.21
CA ASP A 284 -11.44 3.09 3.20
C ASP A 284 -11.45 1.68 3.82
N HIS A 285 -11.68 1.59 5.14
CA HIS A 285 -11.81 0.31 5.83
C HIS A 285 -13.09 -0.38 5.35
N ALA A 286 -12.99 -1.68 5.07
CA ALA A 286 -14.12 -2.43 4.57
C ALA A 286 -15.15 -2.69 5.69
N ASP A 287 -16.42 -2.37 5.41
CA ASP A 287 -17.51 -2.76 6.29
C ASP A 287 -17.66 -4.29 6.35
N LEU A 288 -17.88 -4.81 7.55
CA LEU A 288 -18.10 -6.24 7.74
C LEU A 288 -19.48 -6.64 7.24
N ARG A 289 -19.52 -7.63 6.34
CA ARG A 289 -20.77 -8.20 5.82
C ARG A 289 -21.46 -9.08 6.87
N ASN A 290 -22.79 -9.03 6.90
CA ASN A 290 -23.59 -9.98 7.68
C ASN A 290 -23.50 -11.39 7.09
N HIS A 291 -23.44 -12.40 7.95
CA HIS A 291 -23.53 -13.80 7.56
C HIS A 291 -24.79 -14.49 8.11
N SER A 292 -25.03 -15.70 7.62
CA SER A 292 -26.08 -16.60 8.10
C SER A 292 -25.53 -17.99 8.45
N PHE A 293 -24.23 -18.07 8.74
CA PHE A 293 -23.58 -19.24 9.29
C PHE A 293 -24.22 -19.69 10.61
N MET A 294 -24.23 -21.00 10.84
CA MET A 294 -24.72 -21.63 12.07
C MET A 294 -23.65 -22.55 12.65
N ALA A 295 -23.65 -22.68 13.99
CA ALA A 295 -22.76 -23.62 14.66
C ALA A 295 -23.01 -25.05 14.17
N GLY A 296 -21.94 -25.81 13.97
CA GLY A 296 -21.95 -27.16 13.41
C GLY A 296 -21.77 -27.22 11.89
N MET A 297 -21.92 -26.11 11.16
CA MET A 297 -21.69 -26.11 9.71
C MET A 297 -20.23 -26.45 9.37
N LYS A 298 -20.05 -27.27 8.33
CA LYS A 298 -18.76 -27.67 7.78
C LYS A 298 -18.32 -26.79 6.62
N LEU A 299 -17.02 -26.55 6.52
CA LEU A 299 -16.39 -25.80 5.44
C LEU A 299 -14.95 -26.30 5.22
N GLU A 300 -14.27 -25.73 4.24
CA GLU A 300 -12.82 -25.88 4.04
C GLU A 300 -12.13 -24.59 4.49
N ALA A 301 -10.97 -24.68 5.13
CA ALA A 301 -10.22 -23.51 5.59
C ALA A 301 -8.71 -23.70 5.42
N VAL A 302 -8.03 -22.61 5.06
CA VAL A 302 -6.56 -22.51 5.15
C VAL A 302 -6.16 -22.32 6.61
N ASP A 303 -5.16 -23.05 7.09
CA ASP A 303 -4.60 -22.81 8.42
C ASP A 303 -3.84 -21.48 8.44
N GLN A 304 -4.32 -20.49 9.21
CA GLN A 304 -3.71 -19.17 9.25
C GLN A 304 -2.36 -19.15 10.00
N ARG A 305 -2.08 -20.13 10.85
CA ARG A 305 -0.80 -20.23 11.58
C ARG A 305 0.27 -20.90 10.72
N GLU A 306 -0.15 -21.89 9.94
CA GLU A 306 0.72 -22.62 9.01
C GLU A 306 0.03 -22.74 7.64
N PRO A 307 0.03 -21.68 6.81
CA PRO A 307 -0.76 -21.63 5.58
C PRO A 307 -0.14 -22.46 4.45
N THR A 308 0.00 -23.76 4.67
CA THR A 308 0.58 -24.74 3.74
C THR A 308 -0.43 -25.80 3.31
N ALA A 309 -1.58 -25.87 4.00
CA ALA A 309 -2.62 -26.84 3.76
C ALA A 309 -4.01 -26.22 3.87
N ILE A 310 -4.96 -26.82 3.15
CA ILE A 310 -6.39 -26.60 3.30
C ILE A 310 -6.96 -27.83 4.01
N CYS A 311 -7.74 -27.62 5.06
CA CYS A 311 -8.30 -28.69 5.88
C CYS A 311 -9.83 -28.53 6.03
N PRO A 312 -10.57 -29.61 6.31
CA PRO A 312 -11.93 -29.51 6.83
C PRO A 312 -11.96 -28.71 8.13
N ALA A 313 -12.96 -27.85 8.25
CA ALA A 313 -13.17 -27.01 9.43
C ALA A 313 -14.65 -26.92 9.78
N THR A 314 -14.91 -26.56 11.02
CA THR A 314 -16.25 -26.43 11.58
C THR A 314 -16.46 -25.04 12.15
N ILE A 315 -17.65 -24.49 11.93
CA ILE A 315 -18.15 -23.32 12.67
C ILE A 315 -18.52 -23.79 14.07
N THR A 316 -17.65 -23.55 15.06
CA THR A 316 -17.87 -24.03 16.42
C THR A 316 -18.68 -23.07 17.27
N LYS A 317 -18.64 -21.76 16.94
CA LYS A 317 -19.37 -20.73 17.67
C LYS A 317 -19.83 -19.61 16.72
N VAL A 318 -21.02 -19.09 16.96
CA VAL A 318 -21.53 -17.87 16.30
C VAL A 318 -21.63 -16.80 17.39
N PHE A 319 -20.90 -15.69 17.23
CA PHE A 319 -20.86 -14.63 18.24
C PHE A 319 -21.96 -13.58 17.99
N ASN A 320 -22.11 -13.16 16.74
CA ASN A 320 -23.14 -12.22 16.31
C ASN A 320 -23.38 -12.39 14.79
N HIS A 321 -23.96 -11.39 14.13
CA HIS A 321 -24.24 -11.43 12.69
C HIS A 321 -23.00 -11.17 11.81
N HIS A 322 -21.87 -10.78 12.39
CA HIS A 322 -20.60 -10.53 11.70
C HIS A 322 -19.54 -11.59 11.96
N PHE A 323 -19.47 -12.12 13.19
CA PHE A 323 -18.36 -12.94 13.65
C PHE A 323 -18.77 -14.37 14.02
N VAL A 324 -17.93 -15.30 13.58
CA VAL A 324 -17.97 -16.73 13.91
C VAL A 324 -16.59 -17.21 14.34
N GLN A 325 -16.55 -18.29 15.12
CA GLN A 325 -15.34 -19.05 15.36
C GLN A 325 -15.31 -20.24 14.40
N VAL A 326 -14.24 -20.34 13.62
CA VAL A 326 -13.94 -21.51 12.78
C VAL A 326 -12.82 -22.29 13.44
N THR A 327 -12.99 -23.60 13.57
CA THR A 327 -11.97 -24.49 14.16
C THR A 327 -11.63 -25.57 13.15
N LEU A 328 -10.35 -25.78 12.88
CA LEU A 328 -9.90 -26.89 12.03
C LEU A 328 -10.24 -28.22 12.70
N ASP A 329 -10.76 -29.16 11.92
CA ASP A 329 -11.21 -30.44 12.46
C ASP A 329 -9.99 -31.29 12.90
N ASP A 330 -10.00 -31.72 14.17
CA ASP A 330 -9.02 -32.63 14.76
C ASP A 330 -9.77 -33.75 15.49
N LEU A 331 -9.62 -34.97 14.99
CA LEU A 331 -10.32 -36.17 15.47
C LEU A 331 -9.48 -36.98 16.47
N ARG A 332 -8.30 -36.49 16.84
CA ARG A 332 -7.47 -37.16 17.85
C ARG A 332 -8.15 -37.12 19.23
N PRO A 333 -7.89 -38.11 20.10
CA PRO A 333 -8.47 -38.14 21.46
C PRO A 333 -8.14 -36.88 22.29
N GLU A 334 -6.98 -36.28 22.06
CA GLU A 334 -6.54 -35.01 22.65
C GLU A 334 -6.37 -33.98 21.51
N PRO A 335 -7.46 -33.29 21.11
CA PRO A 335 -7.42 -32.40 19.95
C PRO A 335 -6.62 -31.14 20.28
N CYS A 336 -5.72 -30.77 19.37
CA CYS A 336 -5.10 -29.44 19.40
C CYS A 336 -6.01 -28.50 18.62
N SER A 337 -6.83 -27.75 19.34
CA SER A 337 -7.85 -26.89 18.73
C SER A 337 -7.20 -25.67 18.07
N THR A 338 -7.02 -25.71 16.75
CA THR A 338 -6.66 -24.54 15.97
C THR A 338 -7.93 -23.78 15.60
N SER A 339 -8.28 -22.79 16.42
CA SER A 339 -9.43 -21.91 16.18
C SER A 339 -9.00 -20.53 15.68
N MET A 340 -9.86 -19.92 14.88
CA MET A 340 -9.70 -18.59 14.32
C MET A 340 -11.03 -17.83 14.43
N LEU A 341 -10.94 -16.56 14.85
CA LEU A 341 -12.05 -15.63 14.73
C LEU A 341 -12.19 -15.20 13.27
N CYS A 342 -13.38 -15.34 12.71
CA CYS A 342 -13.64 -15.02 11.31
C CYS A 342 -14.91 -14.20 11.14
N HIS A 343 -14.99 -13.50 10.02
CA HIS A 343 -16.18 -12.90 9.47
C HIS A 343 -16.48 -13.49 8.08
N ALA A 344 -17.60 -13.07 7.49
CA ALA A 344 -18.11 -13.65 6.24
C ALA A 344 -17.16 -13.58 5.04
N ASP A 345 -16.22 -12.64 5.07
CA ASP A 345 -15.28 -12.34 3.99
C ASP A 345 -13.82 -12.60 4.41
N SER A 346 -13.61 -13.27 5.56
CA SER A 346 -12.27 -13.67 6.00
C SER A 346 -11.57 -14.51 4.94
N LEU A 347 -10.29 -14.21 4.74
CA LEU A 347 -9.46 -14.86 3.73
C LEU A 347 -9.23 -16.33 4.12
N GLY A 348 -9.17 -17.20 3.11
CA GLY A 348 -8.92 -18.63 3.33
C GLY A 348 -10.13 -19.47 3.75
N LEU A 349 -11.34 -18.89 3.93
CA LEU A 349 -12.57 -19.65 4.12
C LEU A 349 -13.18 -20.07 2.78
N LEU A 350 -13.51 -21.36 2.64
CA LEU A 350 -13.92 -21.97 1.38
C LEU A 350 -15.14 -22.89 1.58
N PRO A 351 -16.07 -22.97 0.59
CA PRO A 351 -17.18 -23.90 0.68
C PRO A 351 -16.70 -25.36 0.59
N VAL A 352 -17.48 -26.28 1.16
CA VAL A 352 -17.25 -27.72 1.00
C VAL A 352 -17.15 -28.10 -0.48
N GLN A 353 -16.20 -28.99 -0.80
CA GLN A 353 -15.80 -29.43 -2.14
C GLN A 353 -15.07 -28.38 -2.99
N TRP A 354 -14.61 -27.27 -2.41
CA TRP A 354 -13.85 -26.28 -3.17
C TRP A 354 -12.53 -26.88 -3.68
N CYS A 355 -11.79 -27.60 -2.83
CA CYS A 355 -10.55 -28.27 -3.18
C CYS A 355 -10.74 -29.26 -4.34
N LEU A 356 -11.74 -30.13 -4.24
CA LEU A 356 -12.07 -31.11 -5.28
C LEU A 356 -12.41 -30.43 -6.62
N LYS A 357 -13.22 -29.36 -6.60
CA LYS A 357 -13.62 -28.62 -7.82
C LYS A 357 -12.45 -27.91 -8.50
N ASN A 358 -11.43 -27.52 -7.75
CA ASN A 358 -10.26 -26.80 -8.27
C ASN A 358 -9.04 -27.71 -8.54
N GLY A 359 -9.16 -29.01 -8.26
CA GLY A 359 -8.06 -29.98 -8.36
C GLY A 359 -6.93 -29.66 -7.38
N VAL A 360 -7.29 -29.28 -6.16
CA VAL A 360 -6.38 -29.00 -5.03
C VAL A 360 -6.52 -30.12 -4.00
N HIS A 361 -5.40 -30.52 -3.41
CA HIS A 361 -5.40 -31.52 -2.35
C HIS A 361 -6.00 -30.94 -1.05
N LEU A 362 -7.01 -31.61 -0.52
CA LEU A 362 -7.58 -31.33 0.80
C LEU A 362 -6.90 -32.24 1.82
N THR A 363 -6.26 -31.66 2.83
CA THR A 363 -5.60 -32.42 3.89
C THR A 363 -6.67 -32.96 4.85
N PRO A 364 -6.75 -34.29 5.06
CA PRO A 364 -7.73 -34.87 5.96
C PRO A 364 -7.56 -34.37 7.41
N PRO A 365 -8.64 -34.38 8.23
CA PRO A 365 -8.54 -34.05 9.65
C PRO A 365 -7.50 -34.94 10.35
N LYS A 366 -6.75 -34.37 11.29
CA LYS A 366 -5.78 -35.14 12.08
C LYS A 366 -6.52 -36.27 12.82
N GLY A 367 -6.02 -37.50 12.74
CA GLY A 367 -6.67 -38.68 13.33
C GLY A 367 -7.78 -39.32 12.48
N TYR A 368 -8.05 -38.80 11.27
CA TYR A 368 -8.94 -39.47 10.32
C TYR A 368 -8.30 -40.77 9.80
N SER A 369 -9.08 -41.87 9.79
CA SER A 369 -8.56 -43.22 9.54
C SER A 369 -8.35 -43.53 8.06
N ASN A 370 -9.08 -42.89 7.16
CA ASN A 370 -8.99 -43.12 5.72
C ASN A 370 -8.14 -42.03 5.06
N PRO A 371 -7.01 -42.36 4.40
CA PRO A 371 -6.20 -41.36 3.69
C PRO A 371 -6.96 -40.72 2.51
N ASP A 372 -7.89 -41.44 1.89
CA ASP A 372 -8.73 -40.93 0.81
C ASP A 372 -9.96 -40.24 1.41
N PHE A 373 -9.80 -38.98 1.82
CA PHE A 373 -10.87 -38.20 2.42
C PHE A 373 -11.99 -37.92 1.40
N ASP A 374 -13.22 -38.27 1.79
CA ASP A 374 -14.44 -37.95 1.05
C ASP A 374 -15.42 -37.17 1.94
N TRP A 375 -15.91 -36.05 1.41
CA TRP A 375 -16.81 -35.17 2.14
C TRP A 375 -18.16 -35.84 2.44
N ALA A 376 -18.71 -36.66 1.55
CA ALA A 376 -20.01 -37.28 1.75
C ALA A 376 -19.96 -38.31 2.89
N ASP A 377 -18.91 -39.13 2.92
CA ASP A 377 -18.66 -40.08 4.01
C ASP A 377 -18.41 -39.36 5.33
N TYR A 378 -17.59 -38.31 5.31
CA TYR A 378 -17.25 -37.55 6.51
C TYR A 378 -18.47 -36.81 7.09
N GLN A 379 -19.29 -36.17 6.26
CA GLN A 379 -20.52 -35.51 6.68
C GLN A 379 -21.53 -36.51 7.27
N LYS A 380 -21.64 -37.70 6.67
CA LYS A 380 -22.46 -38.79 7.20
C LYS A 380 -21.96 -39.28 8.55
N GLN A 381 -20.64 -39.37 8.74
CA GLN A 381 -20.03 -39.79 10.00
C GLN A 381 -20.28 -38.79 11.13
N CYS A 382 -20.16 -37.48 10.86
CA CYS A 382 -20.32 -36.44 11.89
C CYS A 382 -21.76 -35.91 12.04
N GLY A 383 -22.67 -36.27 11.14
CA GLY A 383 -24.05 -35.78 11.17
C GLY A 383 -24.18 -34.27 10.97
N ALA A 384 -23.22 -33.66 10.26
CA ALA A 384 -23.14 -32.21 10.08
C ALA A 384 -23.36 -31.78 8.63
N GLU A 385 -23.96 -30.60 8.46
CA GLU A 385 -24.26 -30.02 7.16
C GLU A 385 -23.14 -29.11 6.66
N ALA A 386 -22.95 -29.06 5.35
CA ALA A 386 -22.04 -28.12 4.71
C ALA A 386 -22.61 -26.70 4.78
N ALA A 387 -21.77 -25.72 5.07
CA ALA A 387 -22.12 -24.32 4.91
C ALA A 387 -22.50 -24.05 3.44
N PRO A 388 -23.67 -23.43 3.17
CA PRO A 388 -24.11 -23.13 1.81
C PRO A 388 -23.10 -22.32 1.00
N GLY A 389 -22.86 -22.72 -0.25
CA GLY A 389 -21.84 -22.08 -1.11
C GLY A 389 -22.04 -20.57 -1.33
N HIS A 390 -23.28 -20.09 -1.32
CA HIS A 390 -23.59 -18.66 -1.48
C HIS A 390 -23.22 -17.79 -0.27
N TYR A 391 -22.85 -18.39 0.86
CA TYR A 391 -22.30 -17.66 2.01
C TYR A 391 -20.86 -17.19 1.75
N PHE A 392 -20.14 -17.85 0.84
CA PHE A 392 -18.76 -17.56 0.47
C PHE A 392 -18.73 -16.70 -0.79
N ARG A 393 -18.65 -15.38 -0.61
CA ARG A 393 -18.41 -14.48 -1.75
C ARG A 393 -16.98 -14.65 -2.25
N ASN A 394 -16.78 -14.38 -3.54
CA ASN A 394 -15.47 -14.34 -4.19
C ASN A 394 -14.67 -15.65 -4.17
N ALA A 395 -15.25 -16.80 -3.79
CA ALA A 395 -14.58 -18.11 -3.82
C ALA A 395 -14.01 -18.50 -5.20
N SER A 396 -14.56 -17.92 -6.28
CA SER A 396 -14.13 -18.10 -7.67
C SER A 396 -13.37 -16.88 -8.24
N CYS A 397 -13.09 -15.86 -7.44
CA CYS A 397 -12.43 -14.64 -7.91
C CYS A 397 -10.94 -14.90 -8.14
N SER A 398 -10.53 -15.19 -9.36
CA SER A 398 -9.13 -15.10 -9.76
C SER A 398 -8.86 -13.67 -10.23
N ARG A 399 -8.04 -12.91 -9.50
CA ARG A 399 -7.39 -11.74 -10.10
C ARG A 399 -6.45 -12.22 -11.21
N ALA A 400 -6.04 -11.34 -12.13
CA ALA A 400 -5.20 -11.67 -13.27
C ALA A 400 -3.73 -12.01 -12.92
N PHE A 401 -3.48 -12.58 -11.74
CA PHE A 401 -2.20 -13.20 -11.40
C PHE A 401 -1.98 -14.43 -12.28
N MET A 402 -0.74 -14.62 -12.70
CA MET A 402 -0.33 -15.73 -13.55
C MET A 402 0.82 -16.49 -12.92
N LYS A 403 0.93 -17.77 -13.26
CA LYS A 403 2.06 -18.60 -12.87
C LYS A 403 3.37 -17.95 -13.36
N ASN A 404 4.43 -18.08 -12.55
CA ASN A 404 5.75 -17.48 -12.75
C ASN A 404 5.78 -15.94 -12.65
N MET A 405 4.71 -15.31 -12.17
CA MET A 405 4.81 -13.91 -11.75
C MET A 405 5.63 -13.79 -10.46
N MET A 406 6.42 -12.73 -10.36
CA MET A 406 7.20 -12.38 -9.18
C MET A 406 6.52 -11.25 -8.41
N LEU A 407 6.62 -11.29 -7.09
CA LEU A 407 6.11 -10.29 -6.18
C LEU A 407 6.95 -10.25 -4.89
N GLU A 408 6.66 -9.29 -4.03
CA GLU A 408 7.22 -9.19 -2.69
C GLU A 408 6.15 -9.68 -1.69
N ALA A 409 6.50 -10.49 -0.69
CA ALA A 409 5.52 -11.00 0.27
C ALA A 409 6.08 -11.04 1.69
N ALA A 410 5.22 -10.81 2.69
CA ALA A 410 5.62 -10.96 4.08
C ALA A 410 5.95 -12.43 4.38
N ASN A 411 7.05 -12.66 5.11
CA ASN A 411 7.46 -13.98 5.53
C ASN A 411 6.44 -14.52 6.56
N PRO A 412 5.78 -15.68 6.29
CA PRO A 412 4.77 -16.25 7.19
C PRO A 412 5.31 -16.63 8.58
N GLN A 413 6.61 -16.89 8.69
CA GLN A 413 7.26 -17.25 9.97
C GLN A 413 7.79 -16.03 10.72
N ASN A 414 8.17 -14.97 10.00
CA ASN A 414 8.65 -13.73 10.58
C ASN A 414 8.04 -12.53 9.84
N PRO A 415 6.87 -12.03 10.27
CA PRO A 415 6.21 -10.93 9.60
C PRO A 415 7.05 -9.65 9.53
N ALA A 416 8.14 -9.49 10.28
CA ALA A 416 9.04 -8.34 10.09
C ALA A 416 9.86 -8.40 8.78
N GLU A 417 9.82 -9.50 8.04
CA GLU A 417 10.58 -9.69 6.81
C GLU A 417 9.65 -9.67 5.60
N ILE A 418 10.02 -8.89 4.58
CA ILE A 418 9.45 -8.99 3.24
C ILE A 418 10.46 -9.68 2.33
N CYS A 419 10.00 -10.65 1.55
CA CYS A 419 10.84 -11.55 0.77
C CYS A 419 10.45 -11.54 -0.71
N VAL A 420 11.41 -11.92 -1.55
CA VAL A 420 11.15 -12.30 -2.94
C VAL A 420 10.29 -13.55 -2.96
N ALA A 421 9.15 -13.50 -3.67
CA ALA A 421 8.26 -14.64 -3.83
C ALA A 421 7.79 -14.82 -5.28
N SER A 422 7.63 -16.06 -5.69
CA SER A 422 7.15 -16.46 -7.02
C SER A 422 5.78 -17.13 -6.92
N VAL A 423 4.90 -16.84 -7.87
CA VAL A 423 3.58 -17.48 -7.97
C VAL A 423 3.68 -18.81 -8.70
N ASN A 424 3.53 -19.93 -7.99
CA ASN A 424 3.65 -21.28 -8.56
C ASN A 424 2.36 -21.77 -9.18
N SER A 425 1.23 -21.48 -8.53
CA SER A 425 -0.10 -21.82 -9.04
C SER A 425 -1.17 -20.88 -8.50
N ILE A 426 -2.28 -20.77 -9.23
CA ILE A 426 -3.46 -19.99 -8.85
C ILE A 426 -4.68 -20.86 -9.04
N LYS A 427 -5.53 -20.95 -8.01
CA LYS A 427 -6.78 -21.70 -8.00
C LYS A 427 -7.86 -20.85 -7.37
N GLY A 428 -8.80 -20.37 -8.18
CA GLY A 428 -9.81 -19.41 -7.74
C GLY A 428 -9.16 -18.18 -7.10
N ARG A 429 -9.48 -17.94 -5.82
CA ARG A 429 -8.95 -16.82 -5.02
C ARG A 429 -7.65 -17.10 -4.28
N LEU A 430 -7.14 -18.33 -4.34
CA LEU A 430 -5.92 -18.72 -3.64
C LEU A 430 -4.75 -18.86 -4.63
N MET A 431 -3.56 -18.54 -4.16
CA MET A 431 -2.31 -18.70 -4.86
C MET A 431 -1.28 -19.39 -3.98
N TRP A 432 -0.42 -20.18 -4.62
CA TRP A 432 0.68 -20.90 -3.99
C TRP A 432 1.95 -20.13 -4.27
N LEU A 433 2.55 -19.57 -3.23
CA LEU A 433 3.79 -18.82 -3.29
C LEU A 433 4.95 -19.70 -2.84
N SER A 434 6.06 -19.65 -3.58
CA SER A 434 7.36 -20.06 -3.04
C SER A 434 8.19 -18.84 -2.69
N PHE A 435 8.77 -18.87 -1.50
CA PHE A 435 9.70 -17.85 -1.01
C PHE A 435 11.11 -18.22 -1.43
N GLU A 436 11.82 -17.28 -2.04
CA GLU A 436 13.16 -17.53 -2.54
C GLU A 436 14.21 -16.96 -1.58
N GLY A 437 15.30 -17.72 -1.34
CA GLY A 437 16.46 -17.20 -0.61
C GLY A 437 16.44 -17.30 0.91
N LEU A 438 15.40 -17.88 1.51
CA LEU A 438 15.32 -18.06 2.95
C LEU A 438 16.02 -19.37 3.39
N PRO A 439 17.11 -19.32 4.17
CA PRO A 439 17.86 -20.52 4.59
C PRO A 439 17.11 -21.39 5.61
N HIS A 440 16.01 -20.89 6.19
CA HIS A 440 15.28 -21.54 7.28
C HIS A 440 13.83 -21.89 6.93
N VAL A 441 13.36 -21.49 5.74
CA VAL A 441 12.04 -21.84 5.26
C VAL A 441 12.19 -23.07 4.36
N PRO A 442 11.54 -24.20 4.66
CA PRO A 442 11.52 -25.32 3.72
C PRO A 442 10.96 -24.84 2.38
N PRO A 443 11.28 -25.49 1.24
CA PRO A 443 10.75 -25.15 -0.09
C PRO A 443 9.23 -25.44 -0.22
N SER A 444 8.50 -25.35 0.89
CA SER A 444 7.06 -25.48 0.98
C SER A 444 6.38 -24.32 0.28
N GLU A 445 5.31 -24.64 -0.42
CA GLU A 445 4.42 -23.65 -1.00
C GLU A 445 3.48 -23.11 0.08
N TYR A 446 3.35 -21.79 0.14
CA TYR A 446 2.44 -21.11 1.05
C TYR A 446 1.21 -20.64 0.31
N ILE A 447 0.05 -20.89 0.91
CA ILE A 447 -1.27 -20.57 0.38
C ILE A 447 -1.63 -19.17 0.85
N VAL A 448 -1.76 -18.25 -0.11
CA VAL A 448 -2.13 -16.86 0.16
C VAL A 448 -3.35 -16.50 -0.68
N ASP A 449 -4.20 -15.64 -0.17
CA ASP A 449 -5.33 -15.10 -0.93
C ASP A 449 -4.85 -13.98 -1.88
N VAL A 450 -5.40 -13.92 -3.09
CA VAL A 450 -5.08 -12.87 -4.08
C VAL A 450 -5.44 -11.46 -3.60
N GLU A 451 -6.29 -11.34 -2.57
CA GLU A 451 -6.65 -10.07 -1.93
C GLU A 451 -5.89 -9.82 -0.62
N SER A 452 -4.91 -10.66 -0.25
CA SER A 452 -4.08 -10.47 0.95
C SER A 452 -3.43 -9.08 0.97
N MET A 453 -3.29 -8.53 2.17
CA MET A 453 -2.58 -7.27 2.43
C MET A 453 -1.09 -7.48 2.76
N ASP A 454 -0.63 -8.73 2.72
CA ASP A 454 0.76 -9.14 2.99
C ASP A 454 1.53 -9.49 1.71
N ILE A 455 0.99 -9.10 0.55
CA ILE A 455 1.63 -9.27 -0.76
C ILE A 455 1.75 -7.90 -1.42
N PHE A 456 2.88 -7.65 -2.08
CA PHE A 456 3.26 -6.35 -2.57
C PHE A 456 3.84 -6.48 -3.98
N PRO A 457 3.68 -5.44 -4.83
CA PRO A 457 4.30 -5.44 -6.15
C PRO A 457 5.83 -5.38 -6.03
N VAL A 458 6.52 -5.86 -7.06
CA VAL A 458 7.98 -5.72 -7.22
C VAL A 458 8.38 -4.25 -7.06
N GLY A 459 9.39 -3.99 -6.23
CA GLY A 459 9.91 -2.65 -5.94
C GLY A 459 9.19 -1.92 -4.80
N TRP A 460 8.22 -2.55 -4.13
CA TRP A 460 7.52 -1.93 -2.99
C TRP A 460 8.47 -1.66 -1.82
N CYS A 461 9.34 -2.59 -1.48
CA CYS A 461 10.37 -2.42 -0.45
C CYS A 461 11.30 -1.26 -0.78
N GLU A 462 11.84 -1.20 -2.00
CA GLU A 462 12.71 -0.11 -2.45
C GLU A 462 12.00 1.25 -2.37
N ALA A 463 10.77 1.36 -2.87
CA ALA A 463 9.99 2.60 -2.86
C ALA A 463 9.72 3.14 -1.44
N ASN A 464 9.62 2.25 -0.46
CA ASN A 464 9.37 2.57 0.94
C ASN A 464 10.63 2.55 1.81
N GLY A 465 11.82 2.29 1.25
CA GLY A 465 13.07 2.20 2.01
C GLY A 465 13.11 1.02 2.99
N TYR A 466 12.37 -0.06 2.70
CA TYR A 466 12.32 -1.26 3.51
C TYR A 466 13.26 -2.33 2.99
N LYS A 467 13.80 -3.16 3.88
CA LYS A 467 14.71 -4.25 3.50
C LYS A 467 13.93 -5.37 2.81
N LEU A 468 14.33 -5.68 1.58
CA LEU A 468 13.91 -6.89 0.88
C LEU A 468 14.88 -8.03 1.18
N TRP A 469 14.35 -9.19 1.58
CA TRP A 469 15.09 -10.42 1.71
C TRP A 469 15.07 -11.19 0.39
N ALA A 470 16.22 -11.19 -0.27
CA ALA A 470 16.40 -11.80 -1.58
C ALA A 470 17.38 -12.99 -1.54
N PRO A 471 17.34 -13.89 -2.53
CA PRO A 471 18.32 -14.96 -2.68
C PRO A 471 19.75 -14.42 -2.73
N HIS A 472 20.62 -14.94 -1.87
CA HIS A 472 22.05 -14.69 -2.00
C HIS A 472 22.57 -15.48 -3.20
N LYS A 473 22.75 -14.81 -4.35
CA LYS A 473 23.51 -15.38 -5.46
C LYS A 473 24.85 -14.66 -5.58
N ASN A 474 25.94 -15.41 -5.40
CA ASN A 474 27.28 -14.97 -5.79
C ASN A 474 27.25 -14.68 -7.30
N THR A 475 27.40 -13.42 -7.67
CA THR A 475 27.46 -12.99 -9.08
C THR A 475 28.69 -13.59 -9.75
N ALA A 476 28.52 -14.71 -10.46
CA ALA A 476 29.49 -15.13 -11.47
C ALA A 476 29.42 -14.11 -12.62
N HIS A 477 30.34 -13.14 -12.63
CA HIS A 477 30.43 -12.08 -13.64
C HIS A 477 30.26 -12.64 -15.06
N ARG A 478 29.07 -12.48 -15.65
CA ARG A 478 28.96 -12.54 -17.10
C ARG A 478 29.47 -11.20 -17.62
N LYS A 479 30.74 -11.17 -18.05
CA LYS A 479 31.36 -10.00 -18.71
C LYS A 479 30.36 -9.43 -19.71
N ARG A 480 29.90 -8.20 -19.47
CA ARG A 480 29.11 -7.43 -20.44
C ARG A 480 29.84 -7.51 -21.77
N LYS A 481 29.28 -8.21 -22.76
CA LYS A 481 29.81 -8.16 -24.13
C LYS A 481 29.51 -6.76 -24.63
N ILE A 482 30.49 -5.88 -24.56
CA ILE A 482 30.46 -4.58 -25.21
C ILE A 482 30.32 -4.86 -26.71
N ALA A 483 29.13 -4.68 -27.26
CA ALA A 483 28.94 -4.66 -28.69
C ALA A 483 29.61 -3.38 -29.23
N ILE A 484 30.80 -3.52 -29.80
CA ILE A 484 31.43 -2.48 -30.60
C ILE A 484 30.58 -2.34 -31.87
N VAL A 485 29.72 -1.32 -31.90
CA VAL A 485 29.00 -0.95 -33.12
C VAL A 485 30.02 -0.30 -34.07
N GLN A 486 30.35 -1.00 -35.15
CA GLN A 486 31.05 -0.38 -36.27
C GLN A 486 30.07 0.52 -37.03
N PRO A 487 30.49 1.70 -37.52
CA PRO A 487 29.62 2.59 -38.26
C PRO A 487 29.39 2.03 -39.68
N GLU A 488 28.22 1.44 -39.94
CA GLU A 488 27.80 1.14 -41.30
C GLU A 488 27.29 2.40 -42.01
N LYS A 489 27.66 2.50 -43.29
CA LYS A 489 27.38 3.59 -44.22
C LYS A 489 25.87 3.69 -44.51
N GLN A 490 25.43 4.93 -44.74
CA GLN A 490 24.13 5.27 -45.29
C GLN A 490 23.87 4.53 -46.61
N GLU A 491 22.84 3.69 -46.64
CA GLU A 491 22.16 3.29 -47.87
C GLU A 491 20.64 3.38 -47.71
N ASN A 492 20.00 3.67 -48.85
CA ASN A 492 18.67 4.27 -49.00
C ASN A 492 17.51 3.40 -48.53
N VAL A 493 16.50 4.07 -47.96
CA VAL A 493 15.16 3.53 -47.68
C VAL A 493 14.34 3.45 -48.98
N PRO A 494 13.62 2.35 -49.23
CA PRO A 494 12.36 2.37 -49.96
C PRO A 494 11.17 2.23 -49.00
N GLN A 495 10.16 3.09 -49.18
CA GLN A 495 8.87 3.01 -48.50
C GLN A 495 8.01 1.84 -48.99
N MET A 496 7.21 1.28 -48.07
CA MET A 496 5.78 0.89 -48.17
C MET A 496 5.54 -0.48 -47.48
N GLY A 497 4.78 -0.56 -46.38
CA GLY A 497 3.33 -0.69 -46.45
C GLY A 497 2.67 -0.97 -45.08
N CYS A 498 1.68 -0.13 -44.76
CA CYS A 498 0.46 -0.33 -43.95
C CYS A 498 0.38 -1.51 -42.95
N TRP A 499 0.34 -1.19 -41.65
CA TRP A 499 -0.25 -2.07 -40.62
C TRP A 499 -1.64 -1.59 -40.24
N ARG A 500 -2.57 -2.54 -40.23
CA ARG A 500 -4.00 -2.37 -40.00
C ARG A 500 -4.29 -1.88 -38.59
N LYS A 501 -5.29 -1.00 -38.52
CA LYS A 501 -6.05 -0.57 -37.34
C LYS A 501 -6.53 -1.81 -36.55
N MET A 502 -6.14 -1.94 -35.29
CA MET A 502 -6.90 -2.74 -34.32
C MET A 502 -7.87 -1.80 -33.61
N ASP A 503 -9.16 -2.10 -33.77
CA ASP A 503 -10.26 -1.32 -33.24
C ASP A 503 -10.28 -1.35 -31.69
N LEU A 504 -10.46 -0.16 -31.12
CA LEU A 504 -10.80 0.05 -29.72
C LEU A 504 -12.22 -0.44 -29.47
N ILE A 505 -12.38 -1.47 -28.63
CA ILE A 505 -13.69 -1.86 -28.12
C ILE A 505 -14.11 -0.83 -27.08
N SER A 506 -15.07 0.02 -27.46
CA SER A 506 -15.81 0.90 -26.57
C SER A 506 -16.89 0.11 -25.81
N GLY A 507 -16.66 -0.18 -24.53
CA GLY A 507 -17.71 -0.61 -23.60
C GLY A 507 -18.10 0.55 -22.69
N PHE A 508 -19.13 1.30 -23.07
CA PHE A 508 -19.78 2.28 -22.20
C PHE A 508 -20.70 1.55 -21.21
N SER A 509 -20.48 1.75 -19.91
CA SER A 509 -21.50 1.57 -18.87
C SER A 509 -21.84 2.94 -18.28
N PRO A 510 -23.12 3.33 -18.17
CA PRO A 510 -23.51 4.67 -17.73
C PRO A 510 -23.63 4.73 -16.21
N ALA A 511 -22.49 4.95 -15.53
CA ALA A 511 -22.36 5.51 -14.18
C ALA A 511 -20.87 5.44 -13.77
N GLY A 512 -20.02 6.22 -14.44
CA GLY A 512 -18.57 6.16 -14.25
C GLY A 512 -18.00 7.50 -13.82
N THR A 513 -17.36 7.53 -12.66
CA THR A 513 -16.57 8.64 -12.13
C THR A 513 -15.57 9.17 -13.18
N ILE A 514 -15.35 10.49 -13.16
CA ILE A 514 -14.55 11.27 -14.15
C ILE A 514 -13.09 10.77 -14.29
N ASN A 515 -12.61 9.97 -13.33
CA ASN A 515 -11.27 9.36 -13.30
C ASN A 515 -10.93 8.49 -14.53
N GLY A 516 -11.90 7.94 -15.26
CA GLY A 516 -11.65 7.00 -16.37
C GLY A 516 -11.03 7.61 -17.65
N ARG A 517 -10.89 8.95 -17.74
CA ARG A 517 -10.46 9.62 -18.98
C ARG A 517 -8.96 9.91 -19.10
N TYR A 518 -8.17 9.69 -18.05
CA TYR A 518 -6.72 9.92 -18.04
C TYR A 518 -5.95 8.60 -17.82
N ASN A 519 -5.90 7.77 -18.87
CA ASN A 519 -5.01 6.61 -18.93
C ASN A 519 -3.72 7.01 -19.65
N CYS A 520 -2.57 6.70 -19.04
CA CYS A 520 -1.28 6.92 -19.66
C CYS A 520 -0.92 5.70 -20.53
N PRO A 521 -0.57 5.89 -21.82
CA PRO A 521 0.01 4.81 -22.62
C PRO A 521 1.37 4.41 -22.04
N VAL A 522 1.93 3.28 -22.50
CA VAL A 522 3.30 2.90 -22.15
C VAL A 522 4.24 4.05 -22.52
N LEU A 523 4.91 4.62 -21.52
CA LEU A 523 5.98 5.59 -21.68
C LEU A 523 7.27 4.82 -21.90
N PHE A 524 8.06 5.18 -22.91
CA PHE A 524 9.39 4.61 -23.12
C PHE A 524 10.44 5.65 -22.78
N ILE A 525 11.40 5.28 -21.93
CA ILE A 525 12.47 6.16 -21.49
C ILE A 525 13.69 5.92 -22.38
N ASN A 526 14.07 6.95 -23.14
CA ASN A 526 15.23 6.88 -24.01
C ASN A 526 16.49 7.32 -23.26
N HIS A 527 17.23 6.35 -22.72
CA HIS A 527 18.51 6.57 -22.03
C HIS A 527 19.61 7.15 -22.93
N ARG A 528 19.41 7.21 -24.26
CA ARG A 528 20.38 7.77 -25.22
C ARG A 528 20.19 9.27 -25.46
N CYS A 529 19.16 9.89 -24.88
CA CYS A 529 18.93 11.33 -25.02
C CYS A 529 19.89 12.15 -24.15
N PHE A 530 20.20 13.36 -24.61
CA PHE A 530 20.90 14.35 -23.78
C PHE A 530 19.93 14.91 -22.74
N SER A 531 20.22 14.70 -21.46
CA SER A 531 19.48 15.36 -20.39
C SER A 531 19.81 16.86 -20.39
N GLY A 532 18.79 17.70 -20.28
CA GLY A 532 18.98 19.15 -20.10
C GLY A 532 19.71 19.47 -18.79
N PRO A 533 20.10 20.73 -18.54
CA PRO A 533 20.93 21.12 -17.40
C PRO A 533 20.29 20.85 -16.02
N HIS A 534 19.02 20.49 -15.98
CA HIS A 534 18.25 20.20 -14.76
C HIS A 534 17.97 18.71 -14.54
N LEU A 535 18.46 17.82 -15.41
CA LEU A 535 18.34 16.38 -15.26
C LEU A 535 19.72 15.72 -15.28
N ASN A 536 20.00 14.94 -14.25
CA ASN A 536 21.26 14.20 -14.12
C ASN A 536 21.25 13.01 -15.09
N LYS A 537 22.27 12.94 -15.97
CA LYS A 537 22.40 11.90 -17.01
C LYS A 537 22.62 10.50 -16.43
N GLY A 538 23.26 10.39 -15.27
CA GLY A 538 23.42 9.13 -14.54
C GLY A 538 22.07 8.61 -14.04
N ARG A 539 21.30 9.48 -13.39
CA ARG A 539 19.96 9.12 -12.87
C ARG A 539 18.94 8.79 -13.96
N LEU A 540 19.12 9.35 -15.15
CA LEU A 540 18.29 9.02 -16.31
C LEU A 540 18.56 7.58 -16.80
N ALA A 541 19.76 7.05 -16.57
CA ALA A 541 20.14 5.68 -16.93
C ALA A 541 19.58 4.64 -15.93
N ASP A 542 19.25 5.09 -14.72
CA ASP A 542 18.70 4.26 -13.64
C ASP A 542 17.16 4.14 -13.69
N LEU A 543 16.49 4.88 -14.59
CA LEU A 543 15.04 4.76 -14.79
C LEU A 543 14.71 3.45 -15.55
N PRO A 544 13.53 2.84 -15.37
CA PRO A 544 13.11 1.70 -16.18
C PRO A 544 12.92 2.12 -17.64
N ARG A 545 13.20 1.21 -18.59
CA ARG A 545 13.08 1.49 -20.04
C ARG A 545 11.66 1.84 -20.47
N SER A 546 10.66 1.43 -19.70
CA SER A 546 9.28 1.81 -19.91
C SER A 546 8.46 1.81 -18.63
N VAL A 547 7.40 2.62 -18.61
CA VAL A 547 6.47 2.78 -17.48
C VAL A 547 5.03 2.75 -18.02
N GLY A 548 4.12 2.01 -17.39
CA GLY A 548 2.74 1.83 -17.87
C GLY A 548 2.52 0.66 -18.85
N PRO A 549 1.32 0.52 -19.44
CA PRO A 549 0.21 1.47 -19.45
C PRO A 549 -0.60 1.39 -18.15
N GLY A 550 -1.21 2.51 -17.74
CA GLY A 550 -1.99 2.52 -16.50
C GLY A 550 -2.55 3.90 -16.15
N LYS A 551 -3.21 4.00 -15.00
CA LYS A 551 -3.68 5.30 -14.47
C LYS A 551 -2.48 6.23 -14.34
N CYS A 552 -2.59 7.48 -14.81
CA CYS A 552 -1.50 8.46 -14.77
C CYS A 552 -0.84 8.60 -13.39
N VAL A 553 -1.61 8.43 -12.31
CA VAL A 553 -1.11 8.50 -10.92
C VAL A 553 -0.07 7.42 -10.62
N LEU A 554 -0.29 6.20 -11.10
CA LEU A 554 0.60 5.06 -10.88
C LEU A 554 1.86 5.21 -11.73
N VAL A 555 1.70 5.55 -13.01
CA VAL A 555 2.80 5.79 -13.96
C VAL A 555 3.68 6.96 -13.49
N LEU A 556 3.09 8.06 -13.01
CA LEU A 556 3.85 9.20 -12.49
C LEU A 556 4.50 8.91 -11.14
N LYS A 557 3.92 8.04 -10.29
CA LYS A 557 4.58 7.58 -9.06
C LYS A 557 5.75 6.65 -9.36
N GLU A 558 5.65 5.72 -10.30
CA GLU A 558 6.79 4.91 -10.78
C GLU A 558 7.93 5.82 -11.29
N VAL A 559 7.59 6.89 -12.01
CA VAL A 559 8.58 7.91 -12.42
C VAL A 559 9.11 8.73 -11.23
N ARG A 560 8.30 9.00 -10.19
CA ARG A 560 8.71 9.73 -8.96
C ARG A 560 9.44 8.87 -7.93
N ILE A 561 9.28 7.55 -7.90
CA ILE A 561 10.06 6.65 -7.05
C ILE A 561 11.56 6.82 -7.35
N LEU A 562 11.89 7.26 -8.57
CA LEU A 562 13.24 7.59 -9.00
C LEU A 562 13.72 9.00 -8.55
N GLU A 563 12.84 9.85 -7.99
CA GLU A 563 13.21 11.11 -7.32
C GLU A 563 13.74 10.88 -5.88
N LYS A 564 13.51 9.70 -5.28
CA LYS A 564 13.94 9.37 -3.91
C LYS A 564 15.45 9.08 -3.76
N TRP A 565 16.22 9.14 -4.83
CA TRP A 565 17.68 9.23 -4.77
C TRP A 565 18.06 10.69 -4.54
N GLU A 566 18.45 11.03 -3.31
CA GLU A 566 18.64 12.39 -2.76
C GLU A 566 18.90 13.52 -3.78
N GLY A 567 18.05 14.56 -3.79
CA GLY A 567 18.49 15.92 -4.14
C GLY A 567 18.15 16.50 -5.51
N VAL A 568 17.23 15.96 -6.31
CA VAL A 568 16.77 16.62 -7.55
C VAL A 568 15.25 16.78 -7.55
N ARG A 569 14.77 18.01 -7.36
CA ARG A 569 13.39 18.42 -7.71
C ARG A 569 13.34 18.58 -9.23
N LEU A 570 12.51 17.82 -9.95
CA LEU A 570 12.24 18.12 -11.36
C LEU A 570 11.65 19.55 -11.47
N PRO A 571 12.12 20.39 -12.41
CA PRO A 571 11.57 21.72 -12.57
C PRO A 571 10.09 21.65 -12.99
N ARG A 572 9.28 22.60 -12.52
CA ARG A 572 7.87 22.80 -12.93
C ARG A 572 7.65 22.78 -14.46
N SER A 573 8.70 23.03 -15.27
CA SER A 573 8.64 22.99 -16.73
C SER A 573 8.43 21.59 -17.32
N VAL A 574 8.83 20.51 -16.63
CA VAL A 574 8.61 19.13 -17.10
C VAL A 574 7.13 18.75 -17.05
N PHE A 575 6.39 19.25 -16.05
CA PHE A 575 4.96 19.01 -15.93
C PHE A 575 4.13 19.99 -16.79
N GLN A 576 4.66 21.16 -17.11
CA GLN A 576 4.02 22.12 -18.03
C GLN A 576 4.13 21.68 -19.50
N SER A 577 5.19 20.99 -19.90
CA SER A 577 5.34 20.47 -21.27
C SER A 577 4.35 19.35 -21.59
N TRP A 578 3.79 18.67 -20.58
CA TRP A 578 2.75 17.65 -20.74
C TRP A 578 1.40 18.23 -21.16
N ASN A 579 1.12 19.51 -20.88
CA ASN A 579 -0.12 20.18 -21.29
C ASN A 579 -0.12 20.64 -22.77
N PHE A 580 1.01 20.55 -23.49
CA PHE A 580 1.15 21.24 -24.77
C PHE A 580 0.87 20.42 -26.04
N TYR A 581 0.61 19.11 -25.99
CA TYR A 581 0.36 18.34 -27.22
C TYR A 581 -0.70 17.25 -27.04
N GLY A 582 -1.96 17.60 -27.30
CA GLY A 582 -3.13 16.71 -27.32
C GLY A 582 -3.21 15.73 -28.52
N SER A 583 -2.09 15.34 -29.13
CA SER A 583 -2.05 14.30 -30.16
C SER A 583 -0.61 13.90 -30.47
N PHE A 584 -0.04 12.92 -29.75
CA PHE A 584 1.15 12.21 -30.22
C PHE A 584 1.10 10.74 -29.80
N SER A 585 0.88 9.86 -30.77
CA SER A 585 1.50 8.55 -30.83
C SER A 585 3.03 8.73 -30.75
N SER A 586 3.67 8.06 -29.78
CA SER A 586 5.10 8.15 -29.39
C SER A 586 5.54 9.46 -28.72
N CYS A 587 5.47 9.51 -27.39
CA CYS A 587 6.25 10.46 -26.60
C CYS A 587 7.71 9.99 -26.49
N TYR A 588 8.60 10.61 -27.25
CA TYR A 588 10.03 10.66 -26.95
C TYR A 588 10.25 11.77 -25.92
N LEU A 589 10.68 11.42 -24.71
CA LEU A 589 10.78 12.39 -23.61
C LEU A 589 11.87 13.47 -23.80
N PHE A 590 12.74 13.37 -24.80
CA PHE A 590 13.68 14.43 -25.17
C PHE A 590 14.01 14.38 -26.67
N LYS A 591 13.79 15.49 -27.38
CA LYS A 591 14.07 15.67 -28.82
C LYS A 591 15.56 15.47 -29.14
N ARG A 592 15.86 14.75 -30.23
CA ARG A 592 15.94 15.43 -31.53
C ARG A 592 14.85 14.90 -32.43
#